data_AF-A0A9W8L952-F1
#
_entry.id   AF-A0A9W8L952-F1
#
_cell.length_a   1.000
_cell.length_b   1.000
_cell.length_c   1.000
_cell.angle_alpha   90.00
_cell.angle_beta   90.00
_cell.angle_gamma   90.00
#
_symmetry.space_group_name_H-M   'P 1'
#
loop_
_entity.id
_entity.type
_entity.pdbx_description
1 polymer ?
#
loop_
_entity_poly.entity_id
_entity_poly.type
_entity_poly.pdbx_seq_one_letter_code
_entity_poly.pdbx_strand_id
1 'polypeptide(L)'
;MNLPAIAIEFLDAFRGLFRRVTGSDDSSVNLPLIHAHCFTKSDEPEKDILQRACRAMGYPEDQYLELDAEVFYVRKVAPNKDMYCLSLNLPKSVAYAEDDEILEIGLKRKQEEDPETELEASDSKVCKADN
;
A
#
# COMPACT_ATOMS: atom_id res chain seq x y z
N MET A 1 1.08 -0.52 10.70
CA MET A 1 1.02 -1.81 9.97
C MET A 1 2.43 -2.31 9.70
N ASN A 2 2.84 -3.39 10.38
CA ASN A 2 4.20 -3.96 10.28
C ASN A 2 4.23 -5.20 9.37
N LEU A 3 3.66 -5.07 8.18
CA LEU A 3 3.67 -6.10 7.12
C LEU A 3 4.14 -5.45 5.82
N PRO A 4 5.45 -5.19 5.65
CA PRO A 4 5.92 -4.25 4.63
C PRO A 4 5.68 -4.66 3.18
N ALA A 5 5.40 -5.94 2.93
CA ALA A 5 5.05 -6.43 1.60
C ALA A 5 3.68 -5.94 1.14
N ILE A 6 2.71 -5.85 2.05
CA ILE A 6 1.28 -5.68 1.73
C ILE A 6 0.65 -4.46 2.41
N ALA A 7 1.32 -3.82 3.37
CA ALA A 7 0.68 -2.80 4.21
C ALA A 7 0.07 -1.62 3.42
N ILE A 8 0.68 -1.21 2.30
CA ILE A 8 0.09 -0.17 1.45
C ILE A 8 -1.22 -0.64 0.81
N GLU A 9 -1.28 -1.89 0.37
CA GLU A 9 -2.47 -2.46 -0.30
C GLU A 9 -3.67 -2.50 0.65
N PHE A 10 -3.41 -2.75 1.94
CA PHE A 10 -4.43 -2.74 3.00
C PHE A 10 -4.98 -1.36 3.34
N LEU A 11 -4.47 -0.28 2.75
CA LEU A 11 -5.05 1.05 2.96
C LEU A 11 -6.47 1.17 2.39
N ASP A 12 -6.83 0.29 1.45
CA ASP A 12 -8.18 0.20 0.91
C ASP A 12 -9.24 -0.14 1.96
N ALA A 13 -8.88 -0.83 3.04
CA ALA A 13 -9.78 -1.23 4.11
C ALA A 13 -10.35 -0.03 4.89
N PHE A 14 -9.68 1.13 4.84
CA PHE A 14 -10.15 2.37 5.47
C PHE A 14 -11.22 3.09 4.65
N ARG A 15 -11.44 2.68 3.40
CA ARG A 15 -12.40 3.32 2.50
C ARG A 15 -13.84 3.14 2.97
N GLY A 16 -14.54 4.25 3.16
CA GLY A 16 -15.92 4.27 3.65
C GLY A 16 -16.09 3.65 5.05
N LEU A 17 -14.99 3.31 5.74
CA LEU A 17 -15.04 2.63 7.03
C LEU A 17 -15.76 3.49 8.07
N PHE A 18 -15.43 4.78 8.10
CA PHE A 18 -16.04 5.71 9.04
C PHE A 18 -17.50 5.91 8.72
N ARG A 19 -17.85 6.10 7.45
CA ARG A 19 -19.25 6.18 7.01
C ARG A 19 -20.08 4.99 7.48
N ARG A 20 -19.60 3.76 7.32
CA ARG A 20 -20.32 2.55 7.75
C ARG A 20 -20.53 2.48 9.27
N VAL A 21 -19.61 3.04 10.06
CA VAL A 21 -19.65 3.00 11.52
C VAL A 21 -20.48 4.16 12.10
N THR A 22 -20.34 5.37 11.55
CA THR A 22 -20.96 6.59 12.10
C THR A 22 -22.26 6.98 11.39
N GLY A 23 -22.54 6.46 10.20
CA GLY A 23 -23.73 6.74 9.40
C GLY A 23 -23.75 8.09 8.67
N SER A 24 -22.93 9.05 9.10
CA SER A 24 -22.77 10.37 8.46
C SER A 24 -21.35 10.93 8.66
N ASP A 25 -20.97 11.92 7.83
CA ASP A 25 -19.74 12.69 8.01
C ASP A 25 -19.85 13.54 9.28
N ASP A 26 -19.40 12.98 10.39
CA ASP A 26 -19.26 13.70 11.64
C ASP A 26 -17.89 14.39 11.65
N SER A 27 -17.92 15.70 11.40
CA SER A 27 -16.72 16.55 11.39
C SER A 27 -16.01 16.63 12.76
N SER A 28 -16.63 16.14 13.84
CA SER A 28 -16.01 16.05 15.17
C SER A 28 -15.13 14.81 15.37
N VAL A 29 -15.17 13.85 14.44
CA VAL A 29 -14.37 12.63 14.53
C VAL A 29 -12.93 12.90 14.09
N ASN A 30 -12.00 12.66 15.01
CA ASN A 30 -10.58 12.64 14.69
C ASN A 30 -10.26 11.40 13.85
N LEU A 31 -9.86 11.61 12.59
CA LEU A 31 -9.43 10.54 11.71
C LEU A 31 -8.06 10.00 12.15
N PRO A 32 -7.79 8.71 11.92
CA PRO A 32 -6.58 8.07 12.41
C PRO A 32 -5.34 8.51 11.63
N LEU A 33 -4.23 8.66 12.35
CA LEU A 33 -2.89 8.68 11.77
C LEU A 33 -2.46 7.23 11.51
N ILE A 34 -2.22 6.88 10.26
CA ILE A 34 -1.88 5.54 9.82
C ILE A 34 -0.39 5.46 9.52
N HIS A 35 0.29 4.53 10.18
CA HIS A 35 1.69 4.19 9.87
C HIS A 35 1.74 2.89 9.10
N ALA A 36 2.23 2.90 7.86
CA ALA A 36 2.35 1.74 6.99
C ALA A 36 3.81 1.53 6.56
N HIS A 37 4.40 0.40 6.96
CA HIS A 37 5.71 0.04 6.45
C HIS A 37 5.62 -0.46 5.01
N CYS A 38 6.60 -0.15 4.17
CA CYS A 38 6.61 -0.60 2.78
C CYS A 38 8.03 -0.81 2.25
N PHE A 39 8.13 -1.54 1.15
CA PHE A 39 9.36 -1.63 0.37
C PHE A 39 9.23 -0.82 -0.92
N THR A 40 10.35 -0.20 -1.31
CA THR A 40 10.51 0.41 -2.62
C THR A 40 11.85 0.01 -3.23
N LYS A 41 11.88 -0.05 -4.57
CA LYS A 41 13.08 -0.20 -5.39
C LYS A 41 13.30 1.03 -6.29
N SER A 42 12.47 2.05 -6.14
CA SER A 42 12.49 3.27 -6.96
C SER A 42 13.63 4.19 -6.53
N ASP A 43 14.22 4.89 -7.49
CA ASP A 43 15.15 6.01 -7.22
C ASP A 43 14.42 7.24 -6.65
N GLU A 44 13.09 7.32 -6.84
CA GLU A 44 12.19 8.32 -6.25
C GLU A 44 11.24 7.64 -5.23
N PRO A 45 11.74 7.28 -4.03
CA PRO A 45 11.00 6.44 -3.08
C PRO A 45 9.73 7.11 -2.56
N GLU A 46 9.78 8.41 -2.26
CA GLU A 46 8.65 9.16 -1.72
C GLU A 46 7.47 9.18 -2.70
N LYS A 47 7.74 9.52 -3.97
CA LYS A 47 6.73 9.56 -5.03
C LYS A 47 6.11 8.18 -5.28
N ASP A 48 6.93 7.12 -5.40
CA ASP A 48 6.45 5.73 -5.56
C ASP A 48 5.51 5.33 -4.41
N ILE A 49 5.93 5.59 -3.17
CA ILE A 49 5.16 5.22 -1.98
C ILE A 49 3.84 5.98 -1.91
N LEU A 50 3.86 7.30 -2.15
CA LEU A 50 2.66 8.14 -2.10
C LEU A 50 1.67 7.78 -3.22
N GLN A 51 2.14 7.55 -4.45
CA GLN A 51 1.27 7.14 -5.57
C GLN A 51 0.64 5.77 -5.31
N ARG A 52 1.42 4.79 -4.83
CA ARG A 52 0.87 3.48 -4.45
C ARG A 52 -0.15 3.58 -3.32
N ALA A 53 0.07 4.45 -2.35
CA ALA A 53 -0.88 4.70 -1.28
C ALA A 53 -2.17 5.35 -1.80
N CYS A 54 -2.06 6.34 -2.69
CA CYS A 54 -3.22 6.94 -3.36
C CYS A 54 -4.05 5.86 -4.06
N ARG A 55 -3.40 5.07 -4.91
CA ARG A 55 -4.03 3.98 -5.66
C ARG A 55 -4.74 2.98 -4.76
N ALA A 56 -4.10 2.54 -3.67
CA ALA A 56 -4.71 1.60 -2.72
C ALA A 56 -5.94 2.20 -2.02
N MET A 57 -5.87 3.47 -1.60
CA MET A 57 -7.00 4.19 -1.01
C MET A 57 -8.06 4.59 -2.05
N GLY A 58 -7.77 4.48 -3.35
CA GLY A 58 -8.54 5.11 -4.43
C GLY A 58 -8.63 6.62 -4.34
N TYR A 59 -7.61 7.23 -3.75
CA TYR A 59 -7.39 8.66 -3.83
C TYR A 59 -6.78 8.99 -5.21
N PRO A 60 -7.07 10.14 -5.82
CA PRO A 60 -6.49 10.52 -7.11
C PRO A 60 -4.96 10.52 -7.06
N GLU A 61 -4.33 9.71 -7.94
CA GLU A 61 -2.87 9.54 -7.96
C GLU A 61 -2.12 10.80 -8.38
N ASP A 62 -2.76 11.71 -9.11
CA ASP A 62 -2.24 13.02 -9.51
C ASP A 62 -2.19 14.01 -8.33
N GLN A 63 -3.00 13.79 -7.31
CA GLN A 63 -3.10 14.64 -6.10
C GLN A 63 -2.27 14.08 -4.93
N TYR A 64 -1.32 13.18 -5.19
CA TYR A 64 -0.49 12.57 -4.15
C TYR A 64 0.28 13.59 -3.28
N LEU A 65 0.54 14.80 -3.80
CA LEU A 65 1.18 15.91 -3.07
C LEU A 65 0.23 16.61 -2.09
N GLU A 66 -1.08 16.43 -2.23
CA GLU A 66 -2.09 17.01 -1.34
C GLU A 66 -2.37 16.11 -0.13
N LEU A 67 -1.85 14.88 -0.13
CA LEU A 67 -1.90 14.01 1.02
C LEU A 67 -1.07 14.60 2.17
N ASP A 68 -1.70 14.70 3.34
CA ASP A 68 -1.00 14.94 4.60
C ASP A 68 -0.28 13.65 5.03
N ALA A 69 0.88 13.43 4.40
CA ALA A 69 1.68 12.23 4.55
C ALA A 69 3.18 12.52 4.54
N GLU A 70 3.92 11.74 5.32
CA GLU A 70 5.37 11.79 5.44
C GLU A 70 5.96 10.40 5.20
N VAL A 71 7.09 10.35 4.49
CA VAL A 71 7.79 9.10 4.15
C VAL A 71 9.14 9.06 4.85
N PHE A 72 9.29 8.11 5.78
CA PHE A 72 10.50 7.96 6.59
C PHE A 72 11.31 6.74 6.14
N TYR A 73 12.58 6.93 5.83
CA TYR A 73 13.50 5.82 5.61
C TYR A 73 13.73 5.03 6.90
N VAL A 74 13.62 3.70 6.84
CA VAL A 74 13.84 2.81 7.99
C VAL A 74 15.19 2.12 7.87
N ARG A 75 15.40 1.35 6.80
CA ARG A 75 16.63 0.57 6.58
C ARG A 75 16.67 -0.03 5.18
N LYS A 76 17.87 -0.42 4.74
CA LYS A 76 18.08 -1.30 3.59
C LYS A 76 17.72 -2.73 3.93
N VAL A 77 17.03 -3.43 3.03
CA VAL A 77 16.58 -4.82 3.25
C VAL A 77 17.11 -5.81 2.22
N ALA A 78 17.51 -5.34 1.03
CA ALA A 78 18.22 -6.13 0.03
C ALA A 78 19.05 -5.19 -0.88
N PRO A 79 19.93 -5.72 -1.75
CA PRO A 79 20.45 -4.95 -2.87
C PRO A 79 19.27 -4.39 -3.67
N ASN A 80 19.21 -3.06 -3.81
CA ASN A 80 18.16 -2.31 -4.51
C ASN A 80 16.75 -2.43 -3.90
N LYS A 81 16.63 -2.78 -2.62
CA LYS A 81 15.34 -2.74 -1.91
C LYS A 81 15.52 -2.12 -0.54
N ASP A 82 14.84 -1.00 -0.34
CA ASP A 82 14.84 -0.25 0.90
C ASP A 82 13.45 -0.31 1.55
N MET A 83 13.43 -0.19 2.88
CA MET A 83 12.24 -0.18 3.69
C MET A 83 11.96 1.23 4.20
N TYR A 84 10.73 1.65 4.04
CA TYR A 84 10.22 2.94 4.48
C TYR A 84 9.01 2.77 5.43
N CYS A 85 8.69 3.83 6.14
CA CYS A 85 7.46 4.00 6.91
C CYS A 85 6.71 5.19 6.33
N LEU A 86 5.54 4.93 5.75
CA LEU A 86 4.58 5.95 5.36
C LEU A 86 3.75 6.31 6.60
N SER A 87 3.70 7.57 6.95
CA SER A 87 2.86 8.12 8.02
C SER A 87 1.85 9.06 7.39
N LEU A 88 0.56 8.72 7.38
CA LEU A 88 -0.46 9.51 6.69
C LEU A 88 -1.68 9.74 7.57
N ASN A 89 -2.19 10.97 7.60
CA ASN A 89 -3.50 11.25 8.17
C ASN A 89 -4.57 10.80 7.18
N LEU A 90 -5.48 9.92 7.63
CA LEU A 90 -6.52 9.38 6.74
C LEU A 90 -7.38 10.52 6.18
N PRO A 91 -7.48 10.69 4.84
CA PRO A 91 -8.29 11.75 4.26
C PRO A 91 -9.78 11.50 4.48
N LYS A 92 -10.55 12.58 4.69
CA LYS A 92 -12.01 12.51 4.82
C LYS A 92 -12.69 11.91 3.60
N SER A 93 -12.21 12.24 2.40
CA SER A 93 -12.72 11.70 1.13
C SER A 93 -12.63 10.17 1.09
N VAL A 94 -11.56 9.59 1.65
CA VAL A 94 -11.35 8.15 1.74
C VAL A 94 -12.21 7.56 2.85
N ALA A 95 -12.16 8.15 4.05
CA ALA A 95 -12.86 7.64 5.24
C ALA A 95 -14.38 7.56 5.06
N TYR A 96 -14.97 8.49 4.31
CA TYR A 96 -16.41 8.62 4.08
C TYR A 96 -16.87 8.32 2.65
N ALA A 97 -16.02 7.69 1.84
CA ALA A 97 -16.35 7.28 0.47
C ALA A 97 -17.62 6.40 0.40
N GLU A 98 -18.33 6.48 -0.73
CA GLU A 98 -19.50 5.65 -1.05
C GLU A 98 -19.09 4.22 -1.43
N ASP A 99 -19.97 3.25 -1.22
CA ASP A 99 -19.70 1.84 -1.51
C ASP A 99 -19.60 1.54 -3.03
N ASP A 100 -20.24 2.34 -3.89
CA ASP A 100 -20.17 2.17 -5.35
C ASP A 100 -18.74 2.32 -5.89
N GLU A 101 -17.95 3.22 -5.28
CA GLU A 101 -16.54 3.44 -5.63
C GLU A 101 -15.64 2.26 -5.18
N ILE A 102 -16.04 1.56 -4.11
CA ILE A 102 -15.29 0.42 -3.56
C ILE A 102 -15.41 -0.79 -4.50
N LEU A 103 -16.60 -1.02 -5.07
CA LEU A 103 -16.86 -2.15 -5.98
C LEU A 103 -16.10 -2.01 -7.30
N GLU A 104 -16.12 -0.84 -7.95
CA GLU A 104 -15.42 -0.64 -9.22
C GLU A 104 -13.90 -0.86 -9.10
N ILE A 105 -13.30 -0.46 -7.98
CA ILE A 105 -11.85 -0.57 -7.76
C ILE A 105 -11.46 -1.99 -7.35
N GLY A 106 -12.33 -2.71 -6.63
CA GLY A 106 -12.16 -4.15 -6.37
C GLY A 106 -12.16 -4.98 -7.67
N LEU A 107 -12.95 -4.59 -8.68
CA LEU A 107 -12.91 -5.23 -10.00
C LEU A 107 -11.63 -4.91 -10.78
N LYS A 108 -11.14 -3.66 -10.73
CA LYS A 108 -9.88 -3.27 -11.40
C LYS A 108 -8.67 -4.04 -10.86
N ARG A 109 -8.60 -4.24 -9.53
CA ARG A 109 -7.51 -5.01 -8.90
C ARG A 109 -7.43 -6.47 -9.33
N LYS A 110 -8.56 -7.10 -9.69
CA LYS A 110 -8.56 -8.47 -10.24
C LYS A 110 -8.00 -8.58 -11.65
N GLN A 111 -7.87 -7.47 -12.37
CA GLN A 111 -7.45 -7.46 -13.78
C GLN A 111 -5.97 -7.11 -13.95
N GLU A 112 -5.30 -6.61 -12.91
CA GLU A 112 -3.87 -6.20 -12.94
C GLU A 112 -2.94 -7.16 -12.19
N GLU A 113 -3.36 -8.39 -11.87
CA GLU A 113 -2.42 -9.43 -11.41
C GLU A 113 -1.51 -9.86 -12.58
N ASP A 114 -0.28 -9.32 -12.61
CA ASP A 114 0.77 -9.73 -13.55
C ASP A 114 1.31 -11.15 -13.27
N PRO A 115 1.74 -11.88 -14.32
CA PRO A 115 2.01 -13.32 -14.28
C PRO A 115 3.47 -13.63 -13.93
N GLU A 116 3.94 -13.40 -12.70
CA GLU A 116 5.29 -13.86 -12.31
C GLU A 116 5.31 -14.45 -10.89
N THR A 117 4.70 -15.63 -10.76
CA THR A 117 4.98 -16.55 -9.64
C THR A 117 5.18 -17.97 -10.15
N GLU A 118 6.11 -18.20 -11.09
CA GLU A 118 6.56 -19.55 -11.43
C GLU A 118 7.85 -19.55 -12.28
N LEU A 119 9.00 -19.39 -11.63
CA LEU A 119 10.19 -20.23 -11.80
C LEU A 119 11.29 -19.68 -10.91
N GLU A 120 11.81 -20.54 -10.03
CA GLU A 120 13.20 -20.61 -9.51
C GLU A 120 13.15 -21.47 -8.24
N ALA A 121 12.78 -22.74 -8.42
CA ALA A 121 12.95 -23.77 -7.40
C ALA A 121 13.39 -25.06 -8.10
N SER A 122 14.66 -25.12 -8.51
CA SER A 122 15.50 -26.32 -8.37
C SER A 122 16.83 -26.14 -9.09
N ASP A 123 17.78 -25.47 -8.43
CA ASP A 123 19.19 -25.80 -8.65
C ASP A 123 19.82 -26.14 -7.30
N SER A 124 19.71 -27.42 -6.92
CA SER A 124 20.37 -28.02 -5.75
C SER A 124 21.34 -29.07 -6.25
N LYS A 125 22.50 -28.58 -6.65
CA LYS A 125 23.72 -29.35 -6.89
C LYS A 125 24.18 -29.98 -5.57
N VAL A 126 24.07 -31.30 -5.43
CA VAL A 126 24.74 -32.05 -4.35
C VAL A 126 25.53 -33.22 -4.93
N CYS A 127 26.85 -33.05 -4.83
CA CYS A 127 27.95 -34.00 -4.62
C CYS A 127 28.20 -35.16 -5.60
N LYS A 128 29.37 -35.03 -6.27
CA LYS A 128 30.23 -36.13 -6.70
C LYS A 128 30.44 -37.17 -5.59
N ALA A 129 30.43 -38.44 -5.95
CA ALA A 129 31.21 -39.46 -5.27
C ALA A 129 31.74 -40.45 -6.32
N ASP A 130 33.06 -40.62 -6.30
CA ASP A 130 33.84 -41.53 -7.11
C ASP A 130 33.54 -43.00 -6.76
N ASN A 131 33.42 -43.88 -7.76
CA ASN A 131 34.05 -45.20 -7.83
C ASN A 131 33.91 -45.82 -9.22
#